data_AF-A0A6M0F6C9-F1
#
_entry.id   AF-A0A6M0F6C9-F1
#
_cell.length_a   1.000
_cell.length_b   1.000
_cell.length_c   1.000
_cell.angle_alpha   90.00
_cell.angle_beta   90.00
_cell.angle_gamma   90.00
#
_symmetry.space_group_name_H-M   'P 1'
#
loop_
_entity.id
_entity.type
_entity.pdbx_description
1 polymer ?
#
loop_
_entity_poly.entity_id
_entity_poly.type
_entity_poly.pdbx_seq_one_letter_code
_entity_poly.pdbx_strand_id
1 'polypeptide(L)' 'MKVFVAGATGATGQRVVKALVQRQIPVRALVRDLDTLHQYHFY' A
#
# COMPACT_ATOMS: atom_id res chain seq x y z
N MET A 1 2.34 -12.22 -9.32
CA MET A 1 1.97 -10.89 -9.85
C MET A 1 2.41 -9.83 -8.83
N LYS A 2 2.97 -8.69 -9.24
CA LYS A 2 3.32 -7.57 -8.34
C LYS A 2 2.45 -6.37 -8.69
N VAL A 3 1.81 -5.75 -7.70
CA VAL A 3 0.90 -4.61 -7.92
C VAL A 3 1.58 -3.32 -7.47
N PHE A 4 1.47 -2.27 -8.27
CA PHE A 4 1.90 -0.93 -7.91
C PHE A 4 0.69 -0.06 -7.62
N VAL A 5 0.66 0.59 -6.45
CA VAL A 5 -0.45 1.46 -6.04
C VAL A 5 0.07 2.88 -5.87
N ALA A 6 -0.35 3.78 -6.75
CA ALA A 6 -0.17 5.22 -6.57
C ALA A 6 -1.27 5.78 -5.66
N GLY A 7 -0.93 6.77 -4.82
CA GLY A 7 -1.91 7.37 -3.90
C GLY A 7 -2.33 6.43 -2.77
N ALA A 8 -1.45 5.53 -2.35
CA ALA A 8 -1.70 4.55 -1.30
C ALA A 8 -2.02 5.17 0.08
N THR A 9 -1.75 6.47 0.27
CA THR A 9 -2.03 7.22 1.50
C THR A 9 -3.47 7.72 1.58
N GLY A 10 -4.21 7.79 0.47
CA GLY A 10 -5.61 8.18 0.46
C GLY A 10 -6.54 7.06 0.95
N ALA A 11 -7.75 7.40 1.38
CA ALA A 11 -8.70 6.43 1.96
C ALA A 11 -9.01 5.23 1.04
N THR A 12 -9.10 5.45 -0.28
CA THR A 12 -9.30 4.37 -1.26
C THR A 12 -8.02 3.57 -1.48
N GLY A 13 -6.88 4.25 -1.63
CA GLY A 13 -5.57 3.60 -1.82
C GLY A 13 -5.22 2.66 -0.67
N GLN A 14 -5.43 3.09 0.58
CA GLN A 14 -5.23 2.27 1.77
C GLN A 14 -6.11 1.01 1.78
N ARG A 15 -7.40 1.15 1.40
CA ARG A 15 -8.33 0.00 1.30
C ARG A 15 -7.87 -1.01 0.25
N VAL A 16 -7.41 -0.53 -0.90
CA VAL A 16 -6.85 -1.38 -1.96
C VAL A 16 -5.60 -2.11 -1.48
N VAL A 17 -4.63 -1.39 -0.90
CA VAL A 17 -3.40 -2.00 -0.36
C VAL A 17 -3.72 -3.05 0.70
N LYS A 18 -4.62 -2.74 1.65
CA LYS A 18 -5.05 -3.69 2.69
C LYS A 18 -5.63 -4.97 2.09
N ALA A 19 -6.52 -4.85 1.10
CA ALA A 19 -7.13 -6.01 0.45
C ALA A 19 -6.10 -6.88 -0.30
N LEU A 20 -5.10 -6.25 -0.94
CA LEU A 20 -4.03 -6.97 -1.65
C LEU A 20 -3.09 -7.69 -0.67
N VAL A 21 -2.69 -7.03 0.41
CA VAL A 21 -1.85 -7.63 1.45
C VAL A 21 -2.55 -8.81 2.14
N GLN A 22 -3.85 -8.68 2.44
CA GLN A 22 -4.65 -9.78 3.01
C GLN A 22 -4.70 -11.02 2.10
N ARG A 23 -4.60 -10.81 0.77
CA ARG A 23 -4.53 -11.89 -0.23
C ARG A 23 -3.10 -12.36 -0.50
N GLN A 24 -2.13 -11.89 0.28
CA GLN A 24 -0.70 -12.17 0.10
C GLN A 24 -0.18 -11.77 -1.28
N ILE A 25 -0.78 -10.75 -1.91
CA ILE A 25 -0.33 -10.21 -3.18
C ILE A 25 0.77 -9.18 -2.89
N PRO A 26 2.00 -9.36 -3.42
CA PRO A 26 3.07 -8.39 -3.25
C PRO A 26 2.69 -7.02 -3.85
N VAL A 27 2.80 -5.97 -3.02
CA VAL A 27 2.45 -4.59 -3.37
C VAL A 27 3.64 -3.67 -3.18
N ARG A 28 3.83 -2.75 -4.13
CA ARG A 28 4.67 -1.55 -3.96
C ARG A 28 3.77 -0.32 -3.96
N ALA A 29 3.82 0.44 -2.88
CA ALA A 29 3.04 1.67 -2.73
C ALA A 29 3.92 2.89 -3.04
N LEU A 30 3.45 3.78 -3.91
CA LEU A 30 4.05 5.10 -4.05
C LEU A 30 3.38 6.04 -3.08
N VAL A 31 4.20 6.59 -2.19
CA VAL A 31 3.80 7.63 -1.25
C VAL A 31 4.65 8.87 -1.43
N ARG A 32 4.07 10.01 -1.09
CA ARG A 32 4.77 11.29 -1.10
C ARG A 32 5.58 11.49 0.17
N ASP A 33 5.07 11.00 1.29
CA ASP A 33 5.61 11.20 2.63
C ASP A 33 5.63 9.87 3.37
N LEU A 34 6.80 9.49 3.88
CA LEU A 34 7.01 8.22 4.59
C LEU A 34 6.36 8.23 5.98
N ASP A 35 6.18 9.40 6.60
CA ASP A 35 5.56 9.53 7.93
C ASP A 35 4.07 9.15 7.88
N THR A 36 3.46 9.19 6.70
CA THR A 36 2.08 8.73 6.51
C THR A 36 1.94 7.20 6.48
N LEU A 37 3.05 6.46 6.50
CA LEU A 37 3.10 4.99 6.43
C LEU A 37 3.58 4.35 7.73
N HIS A 38 3.01 4.71 8.88
CA HIS A 38 3.29 4.00 10.14
C HIS A 38 2.75 2.55 10.18
N GLN A 39 1.88 2.14 9.24
CA GLN A 39 1.14 0.87 9.32
C GLN A 39 1.54 -0.22 8.32
N TYR A 40 2.46 0.05 7.39
CA TYR A 40 2.82 -0.93 6.36
C TYR A 40 4.32 -1.21 6.40
N HIS A 41 4.71 -2.32 7.05
CA HIS A 41 6.05 -2.87 6.93
C HIS A 41 6.23 -3.40 5.50
N PHE A 42 7.09 -2.74 4.73
CA PHE A 42 7.54 -3.26 3.44
C PHE A 42 8.61 -4.32 3.69
N TYR A 43 8.36 -5.54 3.22
CA TYR A 43 9.38 -6.58 3.04
C TYR A 43 10.09 -6.37 1.69
#